data_AF-A0A3P1VWR6-F1
#
_entry.id   AF-A0A3P1VWR6-F1
#
_cell.length_a   1.000
_cell.length_b   1.000
_cell.length_c   1.000
_cell.angle_alpha   90.00
_cell.angle_beta   90.00
_cell.angle_gamma   90.00
#
_symmetry.space_group_name_H-M   'P 1'
#
loop_
_entity.id
_entity.type
_entity.pdbx_description
1 polymer ?
#
loop_
_entity_poly.entity_id
_entity_poly.type
_entity_poly.pdbx_seq_one_letter_code
_entity_poly.pdbx_strand_id
1 'polypeptide(L)'
;MKNCLKNLFIFFYLLVFSNISYGQNTLFKDFSEKIKQNIKENSMSYIKNQQCFTSYWNIIIKNFHVNHIKLFAVCVEVDPSKKINWDNPDIPENSKVKTVYIFGKDMTEKIRDELSKKKTGFFFKNLAFYKPSHPEYKEDEYYYFE
;
A
#
# COMPACT_ATOMS: atom_id res chain seq x y z
N MET A 1 13.01 31.79 47.88
CA MET A 1 12.96 30.49 47.15
C MET A 1 11.77 30.44 46.17
N LYS A 2 11.70 31.32 45.14
CA LYS A 2 10.62 31.30 44.13
C LYS A 2 11.07 30.95 42.71
N ASN A 3 12.39 30.87 42.46
CA ASN A 3 12.94 30.65 41.11
C ASN A 3 13.40 29.22 40.83
N CYS A 4 13.47 28.32 41.83
CA CYS A 4 13.79 26.91 41.58
C CYS A 4 12.60 26.11 40.99
N LEU A 5 11.36 26.48 41.32
CA LEU A 5 10.18 25.75 40.84
C LEU A 5 9.91 25.97 39.34
N LYS A 6 10.27 27.16 38.81
CA LYS A 6 9.98 27.53 37.42
C LYS A 6 10.89 26.79 36.42
N ASN A 7 12.12 26.46 36.82
CA ASN A 7 13.04 25.67 35.99
C ASN A 7 12.77 24.16 36.04
N LEU A 8 12.10 23.66 37.09
CA LEU A 8 11.70 22.25 37.16
C LEU A 8 10.59 21.92 36.13
N PHE A 9 9.69 22.87 35.88
CA PHE A 9 8.60 22.71 34.90
C PHE A 9 9.09 22.67 33.46
N ILE A 10 10.14 23.45 33.13
CA ILE A 10 10.73 23.48 31.78
C ILE A 10 11.49 22.17 31.50
N PHE A 11 12.17 21.60 32.50
CA PHE A 11 12.86 20.31 32.37
C PHE A 11 11.88 19.14 32.20
N PHE A 12 10.73 19.17 32.89
CA PHE A 12 9.67 18.18 32.69
C PHE A 12 9.04 18.26 31.31
N TYR A 13 8.81 19.48 30.77
CA TYR A 13 8.27 19.64 29.42
C TYR A 13 9.23 19.11 28.35
N LEU A 14 10.55 19.34 28.50
CA LEU A 14 11.56 18.82 27.58
C LEU A 14 11.73 17.29 27.66
N LEU A 15 11.54 16.68 28.83
CA LEU A 15 11.59 15.22 29.01
C LEU A 15 10.33 14.49 28.51
N VAL A 16 9.16 15.16 28.52
CA VAL A 16 7.93 14.61 27.95
C VAL A 16 7.97 14.65 26.41
N PHE A 17 8.62 15.66 25.81
CA PHE A 17 8.79 15.75 24.35
C PHE A 17 9.86 14.79 23.79
N SER A 18 10.84 14.35 24.58
CA SER A 18 11.87 13.40 24.11
C SER A 18 11.40 11.94 24.04
N ASN A 19 10.16 11.64 24.44
CA ASN A 19 9.60 10.29 24.36
C ASN A 19 8.67 10.05 23.15
N ILE A 20 8.51 11.01 22.24
CA ILE A 20 7.69 10.85 21.02
C ILE A 20 8.58 10.42 19.84
N SER A 21 9.34 9.34 20.00
CA SER A 21 10.13 8.79 18.87
C SER A 21 10.42 7.30 19.03
N TYR A 22 9.46 6.47 19.45
CA TYR A 22 9.66 5.01 19.43
C TYR A 22 8.37 4.19 19.24
N GLY A 23 7.41 4.71 18.47
CA GLY A 23 6.06 4.10 18.37
C GLY A 23 5.61 3.52 17.03
N GLN A 24 6.36 3.65 15.92
CA GLN A 24 5.73 3.51 14.58
C GLN A 24 6.44 2.63 13.54
N ASN A 25 7.57 2.00 13.84
CA ASN A 25 8.23 1.07 12.90
C ASN A 25 7.62 -0.35 12.89
N THR A 26 6.80 -0.69 13.88
CA THR A 26 6.20 -2.02 14.02
C THR A 26 5.04 -2.23 13.05
N LEU A 27 4.14 -1.25 12.86
CA LEU A 27 2.90 -1.44 12.09
C LEU A 27 3.09 -1.88 10.61
N PHE A 28 4.09 -1.34 9.89
CA PHE A 28 4.36 -1.75 8.49
C PHE A 28 5.14 -3.04 8.37
N LYS A 29 6.14 -3.21 9.22
CA LYS A 29 6.92 -4.44 9.25
C LYS A 29 5.99 -5.60 9.58
N ASP A 30 5.12 -5.45 10.57
CA ASP A 30 4.17 -6.47 10.98
C ASP A 30 3.13 -6.75 9.88
N PHE A 31 2.59 -5.72 9.22
CA PHE A 31 1.68 -5.91 8.08
C PHE A 31 2.37 -6.63 6.91
N SER A 32 3.55 -6.14 6.49
CA SER A 32 4.28 -6.71 5.36
C SER A 32 4.74 -8.14 5.64
N GLU A 33 5.25 -8.41 6.84
CA GLU A 33 5.68 -9.75 7.25
C GLU A 33 4.48 -10.70 7.36
N LYS A 34 3.33 -10.23 7.87
CA LYS A 34 2.09 -11.02 7.89
C LYS A 34 1.63 -11.40 6.48
N ILE A 35 1.57 -10.45 5.55
CA ILE A 35 1.19 -10.75 4.17
C ILE A 35 2.21 -11.68 3.51
N LYS A 36 3.53 -11.46 3.71
CA LYS A 36 4.57 -12.38 3.23
C LYS A 36 4.42 -13.79 3.78
N GLN A 37 4.12 -13.92 5.07
CA GLN A 37 3.90 -15.22 5.72
C GLN A 37 2.67 -15.91 5.14
N ASN A 38 1.55 -15.21 5.01
CA ASN A 38 0.32 -15.75 4.44
C ASN A 38 0.49 -16.21 2.98
N ILE A 39 1.26 -15.46 2.20
CA ILE A 39 1.69 -15.86 0.85
C ILE A 39 2.50 -17.16 0.88
N LYS A 40 3.48 -17.28 1.80
CA LYS A 40 4.32 -18.49 1.94
C LYS A 40 3.53 -19.71 2.43
N GLU A 41 2.54 -19.49 3.28
CA GLU A 41 1.70 -20.54 3.87
C GLU A 41 0.54 -20.98 2.95
N ASN A 42 0.48 -20.49 1.70
CA ASN A 42 -0.58 -20.80 0.73
C ASN A 42 -2.01 -20.45 1.21
N SER A 43 -2.15 -19.52 2.15
CA SER A 43 -3.47 -19.03 2.61
C SER A 43 -4.10 -18.02 1.63
N MET A 44 -3.33 -17.56 0.64
CA MET A 44 -3.74 -16.65 -0.41
C MET A 44 -3.70 -17.31 -1.80
N SER A 45 -4.55 -16.83 -2.71
CA SER A 45 -4.53 -17.17 -4.14
C SER A 45 -4.07 -15.96 -4.97
N TYR A 46 -3.83 -16.15 -6.27
CA TYR A 46 -3.31 -15.09 -7.12
C TYR A 46 -4.10 -14.96 -8.42
N ILE A 47 -4.29 -13.71 -8.84
CA ILE A 47 -4.65 -13.38 -10.22
C ILE A 47 -3.38 -12.92 -10.92
N LYS A 48 -3.11 -13.48 -12.10
CA LYS A 48 -1.88 -13.21 -12.85
C LYS A 48 -2.08 -12.10 -13.88
N ASN A 49 -0.97 -11.46 -14.24
CA ASN A 49 -0.84 -10.56 -15.39
C ASN A 49 -1.95 -9.51 -15.45
N GLN A 50 -2.10 -8.74 -14.38
CA GLN A 50 -3.14 -7.72 -14.28
C GLN A 50 -2.57 -6.36 -14.66
N GLN A 51 -3.26 -5.67 -15.57
CA GLN A 51 -2.99 -4.27 -15.86
C GLN A 51 -4.02 -3.41 -15.13
N CYS A 52 -3.52 -2.55 -14.26
CA CYS A 52 -4.33 -1.75 -13.35
C CYS A 52 -4.19 -0.25 -13.68
N PHE A 53 -5.32 0.43 -13.83
CA PHE A 53 -5.41 1.86 -14.11
C PHE A 53 -5.94 2.58 -12.87
N THR A 54 -5.11 3.45 -12.31
CA THR A 54 -5.40 4.17 -11.07
C THR A 54 -6.12 5.48 -11.38
N SER A 55 -7.13 5.80 -10.59
CA SER A 55 -7.70 7.16 -10.59
C SER A 55 -6.81 8.07 -9.73
N TYR A 56 -6.37 9.20 -10.30
CA TYR A 56 -5.47 10.17 -9.66
C TYR A 56 -5.92 10.66 -8.27
N TRP A 57 -7.23 10.67 -8.03
CA TRP A 57 -7.86 11.27 -6.86
C TRP A 57 -7.83 10.41 -5.58
N ASN A 58 -7.45 9.13 -5.68
CA ASN A 58 -7.68 8.17 -4.59
C ASN A 58 -6.40 7.56 -3.98
N ILE A 59 -5.21 8.09 -4.29
CA ILE A 59 -3.96 7.55 -3.73
C ILE A 59 -3.81 8.05 -2.29
N ILE A 60 -4.14 7.20 -1.32
CA ILE A 60 -3.92 7.51 0.10
C ILE A 60 -2.48 7.12 0.45
N ILE A 61 -1.59 8.12 0.45
CA ILE A 61 -0.23 8.00 1.01
C ILE A 61 -0.30 8.47 2.47
N LYS A 62 -0.49 7.55 3.42
CA LYS A 62 -0.49 7.94 4.85
C LYS A 62 0.95 8.06 5.39
N ASN A 63 1.35 9.31 5.61
CA ASN A 63 2.40 9.87 6.50
C ASN A 63 3.87 9.44 6.35
N PHE A 64 4.73 10.35 6.86
CA PHE A 64 6.20 10.50 6.77
C PHE A 64 7.09 9.27 7.07
N HIS A 65 6.51 8.09 7.29
CA HIS A 65 7.19 6.81 7.54
C HIS A 65 6.45 5.71 6.76
N VAL A 66 6.90 5.48 5.53
CA VAL A 66 6.20 4.77 4.44
C VAL A 66 5.69 3.38 4.86
N ASN A 67 4.36 3.23 4.98
CA ASN A 67 3.74 2.01 5.52
C ASN A 67 2.98 1.13 4.50
N HIS A 68 2.74 1.58 3.27
CA HIS A 68 2.18 0.85 2.10
C HIS A 68 1.60 1.89 1.15
N ILE A 69 1.42 1.57 -0.13
CA ILE A 69 0.55 2.37 -1.01
C ILE A 69 -0.77 1.63 -1.18
N LYS A 70 -1.87 2.34 -0.95
CA LYS A 70 -3.21 1.89 -1.32
C LYS A 70 -3.57 2.51 -2.66
N LEU A 71 -3.70 1.67 -3.69
CA LEU A 71 -4.19 2.07 -5.00
C LEU A 71 -5.65 1.67 -5.15
N PHE A 72 -6.46 2.59 -5.65
CA PHE A 72 -7.77 2.25 -6.19
C PHE A 72 -7.63 2.22 -7.70
N ALA A 73 -7.85 1.05 -8.28
CA ALA A 73 -7.57 0.81 -9.68
C ALA A 73 -8.61 -0.09 -10.32
N VAL A 74 -8.89 0.17 -11.59
CA VAL A 74 -9.58 -0.81 -12.42
C VAL A 74 -8.54 -1.71 -13.04
N CYS A 75 -8.65 -3.02 -12.82
CA CYS A 75 -7.67 -3.99 -13.33
C CYS A 75 -8.30 -4.96 -14.32
N VAL A 76 -7.67 -5.05 -15.50
CA VAL A 76 -8.02 -5.96 -16.59
C VAL A 76 -6.92 -7.02 -16.74
N GLU A 77 -7.31 -8.22 -17.14
CA GLU A 77 -6.35 -9.27 -17.49
C GLU A 77 -5.65 -8.93 -18.80
N VAL A 78 -4.32 -9.01 -18.79
CA VAL A 78 -3.52 -8.81 -19.99
C VAL A 78 -3.52 -10.09 -20.80
N ASP A 79 -4.11 -10.01 -21.99
CA ASP A 79 -3.92 -11.01 -23.02
C ASP A 79 -2.51 -10.83 -23.63
N PRO A 80 -1.58 -11.77 -23.45
CA PRO A 80 -0.22 -11.66 -23.96
C PRO A 80 -0.15 -11.64 -25.50
N SER A 81 -1.22 -12.02 -26.20
CA SER A 81 -1.30 -11.96 -27.66
C SER A 81 -1.69 -10.57 -28.18
N LYS A 82 -2.13 -9.65 -27.32
CA LYS A 82 -2.58 -8.31 -27.69
C LYS A 82 -1.56 -7.25 -27.29
N LYS A 83 -1.33 -6.28 -28.18
CA LYS A 83 -0.51 -5.11 -27.86
C LYS A 83 -1.28 -4.20 -26.90
N ILE A 84 -0.67 -3.88 -25.77
CA ILE A 84 -1.24 -2.99 -24.76
C ILE A 84 -1.27 -1.56 -25.30
N ASN A 85 -2.45 -0.94 -25.34
CA ASN A 85 -2.60 0.49 -25.58
C ASN A 85 -2.57 1.24 -24.23
N TRP A 86 -1.45 1.88 -23.92
CA TRP A 86 -1.26 2.61 -22.67
C TRP A 86 -1.97 3.96 -22.64
N ASP A 87 -2.23 4.56 -23.81
CA ASP A 87 -2.84 5.89 -23.93
C ASP A 87 -4.37 5.82 -23.89
N ASN A 88 -4.96 4.72 -24.41
CA ASN A 88 -6.39 4.47 -24.38
C ASN A 88 -6.67 3.00 -24.07
N PRO A 89 -6.63 2.60 -22.79
CA PRO A 89 -6.88 1.23 -22.40
C PRO A 89 -8.36 0.85 -22.59
N ASP A 90 -8.59 -0.33 -23.15
CA ASP A 90 -9.92 -0.90 -23.33
C ASP A 90 -10.43 -1.46 -21.99
N ILE A 91 -11.09 -0.59 -21.22
CA ILE A 91 -11.66 -0.92 -19.91
C ILE A 91 -13.16 -1.17 -20.08
N PRO A 92 -13.68 -2.38 -19.81
CA PRO A 92 -15.11 -2.66 -19.88
C PRO A 92 -15.93 -1.72 -18.99
N GLU A 93 -17.07 -1.22 -19.46
CA GLU A 93 -17.92 -0.26 -18.72
C GLU A 93 -18.38 -0.77 -17.34
N ASN A 94 -18.52 -2.09 -17.18
CA ASN A 94 -18.94 -2.74 -15.94
C ASN A 94 -17.76 -3.09 -15.00
N SER A 95 -16.56 -2.59 -15.27
CA SER A 95 -15.38 -2.91 -14.48
C SER A 95 -15.46 -2.31 -13.07
N LYS A 96 -15.26 -3.16 -12.06
CA LYS A 96 -15.22 -2.73 -10.65
C LYS A 96 -13.87 -2.10 -10.30
N VAL A 97 -13.90 -1.10 -9.43
CA VAL A 97 -12.70 -0.53 -8.80
C VAL A 97 -12.21 -1.49 -7.71
N LYS A 98 -10.96 -1.93 -7.85
CA LYS A 98 -10.27 -2.79 -6.91
C LYS A 98 -9.37 -1.97 -5.99
N THR A 99 -9.19 -2.45 -4.77
CA THR A 99 -8.19 -1.93 -3.83
C THR A 99 -6.93 -2.79 -3.93
N VAL A 100 -5.80 -2.19 -4.29
CA VAL A 100 -4.50 -2.87 -4.35
C VAL A 100 -3.58 -2.28 -3.29
N TYR A 101 -3.15 -3.11 -2.34
CA TYR A 101 -2.15 -2.79 -1.33
C TYR A 101 -0.77 -3.16 -1.85
N ILE A 102 0.07 -2.16 -2.10
CA ILE A 102 1.48 -2.32 -2.44
C ILE A 102 2.29 -2.30 -1.14
N PHE A 103 3.04 -3.35 -0.89
CA PHE A 103 3.92 -3.47 0.27
C PHE A 103 5.37 -3.74 -0.15
N GLY A 104 6.29 -3.66 0.81
CA GLY A 104 7.74 -3.68 0.54
C GLY A 104 8.29 -2.29 0.20
N LYS A 105 9.44 -1.93 0.80
CA LYS A 105 10.01 -0.58 0.74
C LYS A 105 10.31 -0.15 -0.70
N ASP A 106 11.11 -0.93 -1.42
CA ASP A 106 11.61 -0.56 -2.74
C ASP A 106 10.48 -0.44 -3.78
N MET A 107 9.53 -1.39 -3.77
CA MET A 107 8.38 -1.34 -4.67
C MET A 107 7.45 -0.16 -4.35
N THR A 108 7.27 0.14 -3.06
CA THR A 108 6.47 1.29 -2.62
C THR A 108 7.10 2.61 -3.07
N GLU A 109 8.42 2.76 -2.94
CA GLU A 109 9.14 3.94 -3.43
C GLU A 109 9.04 4.07 -4.95
N LYS A 110 9.25 2.98 -5.69
CA LYS A 110 9.10 2.96 -7.15
C LYS A 110 7.71 3.40 -7.62
N ILE A 111 6.65 2.82 -7.06
CA ILE A 111 5.27 3.18 -7.44
C ILE A 111 4.99 4.64 -7.09
N ARG A 112 5.46 5.15 -5.95
CA ARG A 112 5.33 6.57 -5.58
C ARG A 112 5.97 7.49 -6.62
N ASP A 113 7.17 7.17 -7.07
CA ASP A 113 7.90 7.97 -8.05
C ASP A 113 7.25 7.93 -9.44
N GLU A 114 6.62 6.82 -9.81
CA GLU A 114 5.84 6.73 -11.04
C GLU A 114 4.55 7.55 -10.97
N LEU A 115 3.85 7.50 -9.84
CA LEU A 115 2.65 8.31 -9.59
C LEU A 115 2.96 9.82 -9.59
N SER A 116 4.10 10.24 -9.01
CA SER A 116 4.50 11.65 -9.01
C SER A 116 4.78 12.18 -10.43
N LYS A 117 5.18 11.29 -11.34
CA LYS A 117 5.35 11.56 -12.78
C LYS A 117 4.05 11.46 -13.58
N LYS A 118 2.90 11.38 -12.92
CA LYS A 118 1.58 11.24 -13.53
C LYS A 118 1.29 9.94 -14.26
N LYS A 119 2.09 8.89 -14.01
CA LYS A 119 1.78 7.56 -14.51
C LYS A 119 0.59 6.99 -13.76
N THR A 120 -0.44 6.55 -14.48
CA THR A 120 -1.67 5.97 -13.90
C THR A 120 -1.83 4.48 -14.21
N GLY A 121 -1.05 3.94 -15.16
CA GLY A 121 -1.08 2.52 -15.52
C GLY A 121 0.06 1.72 -14.88
N PHE A 122 -0.29 0.59 -14.27
CA PHE A 122 0.65 -0.33 -13.64
C PHE A 122 0.40 -1.76 -14.10
N PHE A 123 1.47 -2.54 -14.22
CA PHE A 123 1.39 -3.98 -14.47
C PHE A 123 1.78 -4.74 -13.22
N PHE A 124 0.92 -5.67 -12.79
CA PHE A 124 1.15 -6.52 -11.63
C PHE A 124 1.12 -7.99 -12.07
N LYS A 125 2.27 -8.66 -11.91
CA LYS A 125 2.43 -10.05 -12.34
C LYS A 125 1.58 -11.03 -11.54
N ASN A 126 1.54 -10.85 -10.22
CA ASN A 126 0.77 -11.68 -9.29
C ASN A 126 0.07 -10.80 -8.25
N LEU A 127 -1.24 -10.57 -8.40
CA LEU A 127 -2.06 -9.93 -7.37
C LEU A 127 -2.60 -11.00 -6.42
N ALA A 128 -2.10 -11.00 -5.19
CA ALA A 128 -2.54 -11.92 -4.15
C ALA A 128 -3.90 -11.49 -3.60
N PHE A 129 -4.74 -12.45 -3.22
CA PHE A 129 -6.00 -12.21 -2.53
C PHE A 129 -6.30 -13.37 -1.57
N TYR A 130 -7.03 -13.08 -0.49
CA TYR A 130 -7.54 -14.13 0.39
C TYR A 130 -8.67 -14.90 -0.30
N LYS A 131 -8.74 -16.22 -0.11
CA LYS A 131 -9.89 -17.00 -0.61
C LYS A 131 -11.17 -16.60 0.14
N PRO A 132 -12.36 -16.69 -0.48
CA PRO A 132 -13.62 -16.34 0.18
C PRO A 132 -13.88 -17.03 1.53
N SER A 133 -13.30 -18.20 1.76
CA SER A 133 -13.39 -18.95 3.02
C SER A 133 -12.47 -18.45 4.14
N HIS A 134 -11.57 -17.50 3.86
CA HIS A 134 -10.58 -17.02 4.82
C HIS A 134 -11.15 -15.87 5.67
N PRO A 135 -10.89 -15.80 6.99
CA PRO A 135 -11.42 -14.74 7.86
C PRO A 135 -11.04 -13.31 7.46
N GLU A 136 -9.91 -13.15 6.78
CA GLU A 136 -9.42 -11.85 6.30
C GLU A 136 -9.88 -11.52 4.87
N TYR A 137 -10.75 -12.34 4.26
CA TYR A 137 -11.28 -12.07 2.93
C TYR A 137 -12.12 -10.80 2.91
N LYS A 138 -11.83 -9.98 1.89
CA LYS A 138 -12.62 -8.82 1.50
C LYS A 138 -12.75 -8.84 -0.01
N GLU A 139 -13.96 -8.63 -0.49
CA GLU A 139 -14.23 -8.50 -1.92
C GLU A 139 -13.40 -7.33 -2.49
N ASP A 140 -12.85 -7.53 -3.68
CA ASP A 140 -12.07 -6.54 -4.42
C ASP A 140 -10.80 -6.00 -3.71
N GLU A 141 -10.31 -6.65 -2.66
CA GLU A 141 -9.01 -6.36 -2.04
C GLU A 141 -7.90 -7.31 -2.52
N TYR A 142 -6.78 -6.71 -2.93
CA TYR A 142 -5.61 -7.39 -3.46
C TYR A 142 -4.31 -6.86 -2.87
N TYR A 143 -3.28 -7.69 -2.88
CA TYR A 143 -1.97 -7.40 -2.29
C TYR A 143 -0.86 -7.68 -3.31
N TYR A 144 0.12 -6.79 -3.41
CA TYR A 144 1.23 -6.92 -4.35
C TYR A 144 2.59 -6.68 -3.69
N PHE A 145 3.53 -7.57 -4.01
CA PHE A 145 4.94 -7.48 -3.67
C PHE A 145 5.76 -8.25 -4.70
N GLU A 146 6.94 -7.72 -5.02
CA GLU A 146 7.95 -8.32 -5.89
C GLU A 146 9.34 -7.98 -5.36
#